data_AF-A0A2N6VGW3-F1
#
_entry.id   AF-A0A2N6VGW3-F1
#
_cell.length_a   1.000
_cell.length_b   1.000
_cell.length_c   1.000
_cell.angle_alpha   90.00
_cell.angle_beta   90.00
_cell.angle_gamma   90.00
#
_symmetry.space_group_name_H-M   'P 1'
#
loop_
_entity.id
_entity.type
_entity.pdbx_description
1 polymer ?
#
loop_
_entity_poly.entity_id
_entity_poly.type
_entity_poly.pdbx_seq_one_letter_code
_entity_poly.pdbx_strand_id
1 'polypeptide(L)'
;TGAGAHAAATAELAVALVLARLRGLDEAARNQLTGTWDHQRRLSLADRKVTLLGVGGIGEEIRRRLEPFEVEITCVGSRAREDEHGTVYGSDDLAQILPNTEVLI
;
A
#
# COMPACT_ATOMS: atom_id res chain seq x y z
N THR A 1 10.68 -22.94 -8.44
CA THR A 1 9.47 -22.29 -7.87
C THR A 1 9.89 -21.57 -6.60
N GLY A 2 9.97 -20.24 -6.65
CA GLY A 2 10.47 -19.42 -5.54
C GLY A 2 9.99 -17.96 -5.66
N ALA A 3 9.90 -17.46 -6.89
CA ALA A 3 9.40 -16.12 -7.17
C ALA A 3 7.99 -15.83 -6.61
N GLY A 4 7.04 -16.77 -6.72
CA GLY A 4 5.66 -16.57 -6.25
C GLY A 4 5.51 -16.57 -4.72
N ALA A 5 6.26 -17.41 -4.00
CA ALA A 5 6.21 -17.47 -2.54
C ALA A 5 6.81 -16.20 -1.90
N HIS A 6 7.92 -15.71 -2.47
CA HIS A 6 8.49 -14.43 -2.05
C HIS A 6 7.55 -13.26 -2.35
N ALA A 7 6.85 -13.29 -3.49
CA ALA A 7 5.91 -12.22 -3.84
C ALA A 7 4.75 -12.10 -2.84
N ALA A 8 4.15 -13.22 -2.44
CA ALA A 8 3.08 -13.23 -1.43
C ALA A 8 3.57 -12.71 -0.08
N ALA A 9 4.71 -13.18 0.41
CA ALA A 9 5.27 -12.74 1.69
C ALA A 9 5.65 -11.25 1.70
N THR A 10 6.20 -10.74 0.59
CA THR A 10 6.50 -9.31 0.44
C THR A 10 5.21 -8.48 0.42
N ALA A 11 4.17 -8.95 -0.27
CA ALA A 11 2.89 -8.27 -0.32
C ALA A 11 2.21 -8.19 1.05
N GLU A 12 2.27 -9.28 1.83
CA GLU A 12 1.77 -9.30 3.22
C GLU A 12 2.52 -8.31 4.10
N LEU A 13 3.84 -8.26 3.99
CA LEU A 13 4.64 -7.31 4.75
C LEU A 13 4.31 -5.86 4.37
N ALA A 14 4.13 -5.56 3.08
CA ALA A 14 3.75 -4.22 2.62
C ALA A 14 2.43 -3.76 3.25
N VAL A 15 1.39 -4.59 3.19
CA VAL A 15 0.08 -4.28 3.79
C VAL A 15 0.19 -4.14 5.31
N ALA A 16 0.97 -5.02 5.97
CA ALA A 16 1.20 -4.94 7.42
C ALA A 16 1.86 -3.62 7.83
N LEU A 17 2.86 -3.14 7.07
CA LEU A 17 3.54 -1.88 7.35
C LEU A 17 2.62 -0.67 7.16
N VAL A 18 1.79 -0.67 6.11
CA VAL A 18 0.78 0.37 5.88
C VAL A 18 -0.19 0.43 7.07
N LEU A 19 -0.74 -0.71 7.49
CA LEU A 19 -1.64 -0.78 8.63
C LEU A 19 -0.97 -0.36 9.95
N ALA A 20 0.26 -0.83 10.18
CA ALA A 20 1.03 -0.45 11.36
C ALA A 20 1.21 1.06 11.45
N ARG A 21 1.53 1.70 10.32
CA ARG A 21 1.69 3.15 10.25
C ARG A 21 0.38 3.89 10.46
N LEU A 22 -0.68 3.54 9.73
CA LEU A 22 -1.96 4.26 9.78
C LEU A 22 -2.64 4.11 11.15
N ARG A 23 -2.54 2.93 11.78
CA ARG A 23 -3.14 2.61 13.08
C ARG A 23 -2.23 2.89 14.28
N GLY A 24 -1.00 3.35 14.05
CA GLY A 24 -0.04 3.66 15.11
C GLY A 24 0.37 2.45 15.96
N LEU A 25 0.42 1.26 15.36
CA LEU A 25 0.74 0.02 16.09
C LEU A 25 2.19 0.02 16.59
N ASP A 26 3.10 0.64 15.83
CA ASP A 26 4.50 0.77 16.22
C ASP A 26 4.65 1.66 17.47
N GLU A 27 3.89 2.75 17.54
CA GLU A 27 3.87 3.65 18.69
C GLU A 27 3.20 2.99 19.91
N ALA A 28 2.07 2.30 19.70
CA ALA A 28 1.40 1.55 20.75
C ALA A 28 2.33 0.48 21.37
N ALA A 29 3.09 -0.25 20.55
CA ALA A 29 4.06 -1.24 21.01
C ALA A 29 5.19 -0.61 21.85
N ARG A 30 5.67 0.60 21.48
CA ARG A 30 6.68 1.32 22.28
C ARG A 30 6.10 1.84 23.60
N ASN A 31 4.90 2.41 23.58
CA ASN A 31 4.22 2.93 24.76
C ASN A 31 3.90 1.83 25.79
N GLN A 32 3.66 0.60 25.32
CA GLN A 32 3.44 -0.56 26.18
C GLN A 32 4.62 -0.82 27.13
N LEU A 33 5.86 -0.58 26.69
CA LEU A 33 7.07 -0.82 27.51
C LEU A 33 7.13 0.06 28.76
N THR A 34 6.49 1.23 28.73
CA THR A 34 6.45 2.19 29.84
C THR A 34 5.09 2.23 30.53
N GLY A 35 4.13 1.40 30.10
CA GLY A 35 2.75 1.43 30.60
C GLY A 35 1.99 2.70 30.20
N THR A 36 2.43 3.41 29.17
CA THR A 36 1.80 4.67 28.74
C THR A 36 0.55 4.39 27.91
N TRP A 37 -0.58 4.99 28.30
CA TRP A 37 -1.81 4.98 27.52
C TRP A 37 -2.00 6.31 26.79
N ASP A 38 -1.53 6.39 25.55
CA ASP A 38 -1.70 7.57 24.68
C ASP A 38 -2.74 7.27 23.59
N HIS A 39 -3.99 7.61 23.88
CA HIS A 39 -5.10 7.40 22.96
C HIS A 39 -5.23 8.54 21.96
N GLN A 40 -4.89 8.26 20.70
CA GLN A 40 -4.97 9.21 19.60
C GLN A 40 -5.93 8.75 18.51
N ARG A 41 -6.50 9.71 17.77
CA ARG A 41 -7.21 9.38 16.52
C ARG A 41 -6.18 8.97 15.47
N ARG A 42 -6.39 7.80 14.89
CA ARG A 42 -5.51 7.19 13.88
C ARG A 42 -6.26 7.10 12.55
N LEU A 43 -5.52 7.04 11.45
CA LEU A 43 -6.10 6.94 10.11
C LEU A 43 -6.52 5.50 9.80
N SER A 44 -7.56 5.33 8.99
CA SER A 44 -7.92 4.06 8.36
C SER A 44 -7.24 3.92 7.01
N LEU A 45 -6.99 2.66 6.61
CA LEU A 45 -6.64 2.33 5.23
C LEU A 45 -7.85 2.42 4.29
N ALA A 46 -9.05 2.12 4.79
CA ALA A 46 -10.27 2.24 4.01
C ALA A 46 -10.45 3.64 3.42
N ASP A 47 -10.98 3.67 2.19
CA ASP A 47 -11.23 4.85 1.36
C ASP A 47 -9.98 5.67 0.97
N ARG A 48 -8.78 5.11 1.15
CA ARG A 48 -7.54 5.83 0.83
C ARG A 48 -7.13 5.69 -0.62
N LYS A 49 -6.51 6.75 -1.13
CA LYS A 49 -5.86 6.81 -2.44
C LYS A 49 -4.47 6.19 -2.36
N VAL A 50 -4.35 4.96 -2.83
CA VAL A 50 -3.10 4.20 -2.84
C VAL A 50 -2.49 4.26 -4.24
N THR A 51 -1.24 4.70 -4.34
CA THR A 51 -0.47 4.59 -5.58
C THR A 51 0.46 3.40 -5.48
N LEU A 52 0.34 2.46 -6.41
CA LEU A 52 1.17 1.27 -6.50
C LEU A 52 2.21 1.48 -7.61
N LEU A 53 3.46 1.71 -7.22
CA LEU A 53 4.58 1.87 -8.13
C LEU A 53 5.23 0.52 -8.42
N GLY A 54 4.78 -0.09 -9.52
CA GLY A 54 5.22 -1.40 -9.97
C GLY A 54 4.07 -2.38 -9.95
N VAL A 55 3.71 -2.85 -11.14
CA VAL A 55 2.61 -3.80 -11.40
C VAL A 55 3.13 -5.12 -11.97
N GLY A 56 4.22 -5.62 -11.36
CA GLY A 56 4.73 -6.97 -11.58
C GLY A 56 4.12 -7.96 -10.59
N GLY A 57 4.70 -9.15 -10.45
CA GLY A 57 4.15 -10.20 -9.57
C GLY A 57 3.94 -9.77 -8.10
N ILE A 58 4.85 -8.97 -7.52
CA ILE A 58 4.66 -8.42 -6.16
C ILE A 58 3.53 -7.40 -6.13
N GLY A 59 3.52 -6.47 -7.09
CA GLY A 59 2.50 -5.41 -7.16
C GLY A 59 1.10 -5.98 -7.28
N GLU A 60 0.94 -7.02 -8.09
CA GLU A 60 -0.35 -7.71 -8.25
C GLU A 60 -0.80 -8.40 -6.96
N GLU A 61 0.11 -9.07 -6.24
CA GLU A 61 -0.20 -9.66 -4.94
C GLU A 61 -0.54 -8.61 -3.86
N ILE A 62 0.03 -7.40 -3.96
CA ILE A 62 -0.33 -6.26 -3.10
C ILE A 62 -1.73 -5.76 -3.49
N ARG A 63 -1.99 -5.49 -4.78
CA ARG A 63 -3.27 -5.02 -5.30
C ARG A 63 -4.42 -5.93 -4.83
N ARG A 64 -4.25 -7.24 -4.97
CA ARG A 64 -5.23 -8.26 -4.54
C ARG A 64 -5.51 -8.23 -3.03
N ARG A 65 -4.51 -7.92 -2.20
CA ARG A 65 -4.68 -7.82 -0.74
C ARG A 65 -5.27 -6.49 -0.30
N LEU A 66 -5.13 -5.46 -1.11
CA LEU A 66 -5.71 -4.14 -0.86
C LEU A 66 -7.18 -4.07 -1.27
N GLU A 67 -7.63 -4.88 -2.22
CA GLU A 67 -9.02 -4.89 -2.71
C GLU A 67 -10.08 -5.00 -1.60
N PRO A 68 -9.95 -5.87 -0.57
CA PRO A 68 -10.93 -5.95 0.52
C PRO A 68 -10.91 -4.75 1.48
N PHE A 69 -9.94 -3.84 1.37
CA PHE A 69 -9.87 -2.62 2.16
C PHE A 69 -10.57 -1.44 1.49
N GLU A 70 -11.19 -1.61 0.32
CA GLU A 70 -11.97 -0.54 -0.35
C GLU A 70 -11.12 0.72 -0.64
N VAL A 71 -9.87 0.51 -1.05
CA VAL A 71 -8.96 1.60 -1.45
C VAL A 71 -9.14 2.00 -2.91
N GLU A 72 -8.84 3.26 -3.23
CA GLU A 72 -8.71 3.73 -4.60
C GLU A 72 -7.27 3.47 -5.08
N ILE A 73 -7.07 2.50 -5.97
CA ILE A 73 -5.72 2.13 -6.43
C ILE A 73 -5.39 2.85 -7.75
N THR A 74 -4.26 3.55 -7.77
CA THR A 74 -3.63 4.07 -8.99
C THR A 74 -2.37 3.27 -9.29
N CYS A 75 -2.34 2.56 -10.41
CA CYS A 75 -1.22 1.74 -10.82
C CYS A 75 -0.21 2.54 -11.66
N VAL A 76 1.08 2.43 -11.34
CA VAL A 76 2.17 3.05 -12.11
C VAL A 76 3.18 1.98 -12.51
N GLY A 77 3.56 1.96 -13.78
CA GLY A 77 4.56 1.07 -14.34
C GLY A 77 5.66 1.82 -15.08
N SER A 78 6.60 1.09 -15.66
CA SER A 78 7.67 1.70 -16.49
C SER A 78 7.14 2.35 -17.77
N ARG A 79 5.98 1.91 -18.27
CA ARG A 79 5.29 2.46 -19.44
C ARG A 79 3.79 2.41 -19.23
N ALA A 80 3.10 3.42 -19.77
CA ALA A 80 1.66 3.48 -19.78
C ALA A 80 1.06 2.33 -20.61
N ARG A 81 0.00 1.70 -20.10
CA ARG A 81 -0.76 0.63 -20.77
C ARG A 81 -2.11 0.42 -20.10
N GLU A 82 -2.99 -0.31 -20.77
CA GLU A 82 -4.21 -0.87 -20.19
C GLU A 82 -3.99 -2.33 -19.81
N ASP A 83 -4.55 -2.76 -18.68
CA ASP A 83 -4.67 -4.16 -18.29
C ASP A 83 -6.07 -4.51 -17.79
N GLU A 84 -6.27 -5.73 -17.28
CA GLU A 84 -7.57 -6.21 -16.80
C GLU A 84 -8.09 -5.47 -15.56
N HIS A 85 -7.22 -4.72 -14.87
CA HIS A 85 -7.53 -3.90 -13.70
C HIS A 85 -7.60 -2.40 -14.02
N GLY A 86 -7.46 -2.02 -15.30
CA GLY A 86 -7.62 -0.67 -15.81
C GLY A 86 -6.30 -0.04 -16.28
N THR A 87 -6.23 1.28 -16.16
CA THR A 87 -5.08 2.05 -16.65
C THR A 87 -3.88 1.93 -15.71
N VAL A 88 -2.74 1.52 -16.26
CA VAL A 88 -1.43 1.66 -15.65
C VAL A 88 -0.75 2.88 -16.25
N TYR A 89 -0.44 3.87 -15.42
CA TYR A 89 0.25 5.08 -15.83
C TYR A 89 1.76 4.83 -16.01
N GLY A 90 2.43 5.67 -16.81
CA GLY A 90 3.89 5.62 -16.95
C GLY A 90 4.59 6.28 -15.76
N SER A 91 5.86 5.95 -15.52
CA SER A 91 6.64 6.61 -14.47
C SER A 91 6.77 8.12 -14.67
N ASP A 92 6.69 8.59 -15.91
CA ASP A 92 6.73 10.01 -16.26
C ASP A 92 5.49 10.78 -15.76
N ASP A 93 4.40 10.07 -15.48
CA ASP A 93 3.17 10.63 -14.92
C ASP A 93 3.24 10.81 -13.39
N LEU A 94 4.29 10.35 -12.71
CA LEU A 94 4.35 10.39 -11.24
C LEU A 94 4.18 11.80 -10.66
N ALA A 95 4.73 12.82 -11.32
CA ALA A 95 4.62 14.20 -10.87
C ALA A 95 3.16 14.69 -10.78
N GLN A 96 2.25 14.16 -11.60
CA GLN A 96 0.84 14.51 -11.58
C GLN A 96 0.01 13.62 -10.65
N ILE A 97 0.47 12.39 -10.39
CA ILE A 97 -0.22 11.40 -9.54
C ILE A 97 0.06 11.67 -8.05
N LEU A 98 1.34 11.84 -7.68
CA LEU A 98 1.78 11.93 -6.29
C LEU A 98 1.06 12.99 -5.43
N PRO A 99 0.66 14.17 -5.95
CA PRO A 99 -0.12 15.13 -5.17
C PRO A 99 -1.48 14.61 -4.65
N ASN A 100 -2.02 13.55 -5.27
CA ASN A 100 -3.28 12.92 -4.90
C ASN A 100 -3.11 11.58 -4.16
N THR A 101 -1.87 11.17 -3.88
CA THR A 101 -1.54 9.92 -3.21
C THR A 101 -1.54 10.09 -1.68
N GLU A 102 -2.29 9.24 -0.97
CA GLU A 102 -2.26 9.18 0.49
C GLU A 102 -1.31 8.07 0.99
N VAL A 103 -1.15 6.99 0.22
CA VAL A 103 -0.19 5.91 0.49
C VAL A 103 0.52 5.54 -0.80
N LEU A 104 1.85 5.66 -0.83
CA LEU A 104 2.68 5.17 -1.92
C LEU A 104 3.28 3.82 -1.51
N ILE A 105 3.12 2.81 -2.35
CA ILE A 105 3.70 1.47 -2.20
C ILE A 105 4.60 1.18 -3.38
#